data_AF-A0A8T9FR13-F1
#
_entry.id   AF-A0A8T9FR13-F1
#
_cell.length_a   1.000
_cell.length_b   1.000
_cell.length_c   1.000
_cell.angle_alpha   90.00
_cell.angle_beta   90.00
_cell.angle_gamma   90.00
#
_symmetry.space_group_name_H-M   'P 1'
#
loop_
_entity.id
_entity.type
_entity.pdbx_description
1 polymer ?
#
loop_
_entity_poly.entity_id
_entity_poly.type
_entity_poly.pdbx_seq_one_letter_code
_entity_poly.pdbx_strand_id
1 'polypeptide(L)'
;MMRRARVVAATVLLASPALANCVPPWQTQFACAIPERNARAEFCRIAEPAQHPGKKEAYYTYVVGTQPAELYFETDSTWFSTKDTDVDHPTDLTMALGYARGDYVYAFVVTQDKRLDDRIRDAEIRVYNSTDAFTNDVKGNEVTRLSCDPASIIADLPSIRP
;
A
#
# COMPACT_ATOMS: atom_id res chain seq x y z
N MET A 1 -20.80 23.86 -56.36
CA MET A 1 -19.63 23.81 -55.44
C MET A 1 -20.07 23.17 -54.13
N MET A 2 -19.77 21.89 -53.93
CA MET A 2 -20.16 21.12 -52.74
C MET A 2 -18.98 21.08 -51.76
N ARG A 3 -19.08 21.81 -50.65
CA ARG A 3 -18.09 21.77 -49.56
C ARG A 3 -18.30 20.48 -48.77
N ARG A 4 -17.41 19.49 -48.95
CA ARG A 4 -17.31 18.30 -48.09
C ARG A 4 -16.68 18.71 -46.76
N ALA A 5 -17.46 18.74 -45.69
CA ALA A 5 -16.94 18.87 -44.33
C ALA A 5 -16.26 17.55 -43.95
N ARG A 6 -14.93 17.59 -43.74
CA ARG A 6 -14.18 16.48 -43.16
C ARG A 6 -14.47 16.48 -41.66
N VAL A 7 -15.25 15.51 -41.20
CA VAL A 7 -15.35 15.19 -39.78
C VAL A 7 -14.04 14.51 -39.38
N VAL A 8 -13.17 15.25 -38.71
CA VAL A 8 -12.01 14.68 -38.01
C VAL A 8 -12.58 14.11 -36.71
N ALA A 9 -12.76 12.80 -36.66
CA ALA A 9 -13.07 12.09 -35.42
C ALA A 9 -11.82 12.17 -34.52
N ALA A 10 -11.85 13.09 -33.56
CA ALA A 10 -10.87 13.14 -32.49
C ALA A 10 -11.16 11.99 -31.52
N THR A 11 -10.47 10.86 -31.70
CA THR A 11 -10.43 9.79 -30.71
C THR A 11 -9.68 10.33 -29.49
N VAL A 12 -10.42 10.84 -28.50
CA VAL A 12 -9.88 11.14 -27.18
C VAL A 12 -9.53 9.79 -26.55
N LEU A 13 -8.27 9.38 -26.69
CA LEU A 13 -7.68 8.37 -25.81
C LEU A 13 -7.62 9.01 -24.42
N LEU A 14 -8.69 8.85 -23.65
CA LEU A 14 -8.65 9.08 -22.22
C LEU A 14 -7.61 8.11 -21.68
N ALA A 15 -6.40 8.62 -21.44
CA ALA A 15 -5.45 7.96 -20.57
C ALA A 15 -6.10 7.93 -19.18
N SER A 16 -6.90 6.89 -18.93
CA SER A 16 -7.32 6.57 -17.57
C SER A 16 -6.05 6.52 -16.75
N PRO A 17 -5.95 7.24 -15.62
CA PRO A 17 -4.83 7.02 -14.71
C PRO A 17 -4.79 5.52 -14.50
N ALA A 18 -3.63 4.90 -14.76
CA ALA A 18 -3.45 3.51 -14.44
C ALA A 18 -3.76 3.40 -12.95
N LEU A 19 -4.96 2.91 -12.64
CA LEU A 19 -5.32 2.49 -11.32
C LEU A 19 -4.38 1.32 -11.08
N ALA A 20 -3.24 1.61 -10.46
CA ALA A 20 -2.46 0.57 -9.82
C ALA A 20 -3.49 -0.24 -9.02
N ASN A 21 -3.57 -1.50 -9.36
CA ASN A 21 -4.43 -2.50 -8.80
C ASN A 21 -3.59 -3.76 -8.80
N CYS A 22 -3.69 -4.55 -7.74
CA CYS A 22 -2.90 -5.76 -7.67
C CYS A 22 -3.23 -6.68 -8.86
N VAL A 23 -2.21 -6.99 -9.66
CA VAL A 23 -2.29 -7.88 -10.81
C VAL A 23 -2.50 -9.32 -10.33
N PRO A 24 -3.48 -10.08 -10.86
CA PRO A 24 -3.69 -11.48 -10.51
C PRO A 24 -2.41 -12.34 -10.70
N PRO A 25 -2.17 -13.31 -9.81
CA PRO A 25 -3.02 -13.81 -8.73
C PRO A 25 -2.89 -13.01 -7.42
N TRP A 26 -2.09 -11.95 -7.39
CA TRP A 26 -2.01 -11.12 -6.20
C TRP A 26 -3.27 -10.29 -6.04
N GLN A 27 -3.74 -10.19 -4.80
CA GLN A 27 -4.86 -9.35 -4.38
C GLN A 27 -4.35 -8.21 -3.50
N THR A 28 -5.10 -7.12 -3.43
CA THR A 28 -4.77 -5.99 -2.56
C THR A 28 -4.86 -6.41 -1.10
N GLN A 29 -3.71 -6.40 -0.43
CA GLN A 29 -3.62 -6.49 1.02
C GLN A 29 -3.83 -5.10 1.64
N PHE A 30 -3.17 -4.09 1.08
CA PHE A 30 -3.32 -2.69 1.46
C PHE A 30 -3.02 -1.76 0.28
N ALA A 31 -3.73 -0.65 0.15
CA ALA A 31 -3.38 0.44 -0.75
C ALA A 31 -3.86 1.78 -0.22
N CYS A 32 -3.12 2.85 -0.52
CA CYS A 32 -3.57 4.20 -0.24
C CYS A 32 -2.95 5.23 -1.21
N ALA A 33 -3.62 6.36 -1.37
CA ALA A 33 -3.05 7.56 -1.97
C ALA A 33 -2.23 8.34 -0.93
N ILE A 34 -1.15 8.98 -1.40
CA ILE A 34 -0.22 9.80 -0.61
C ILE A 34 -0.21 11.19 -1.27
N PRO A 35 -1.13 12.10 -0.88
CA PRO A 35 -1.33 13.37 -1.57
C PRO A 35 -0.08 14.25 -1.59
N GLU A 36 0.70 14.27 -0.50
CA GLU A 36 1.92 15.08 -0.37
C GLU A 36 3.04 14.70 -1.35
N ARG A 37 2.91 13.55 -2.02
CA ARG A 37 3.83 13.09 -3.06
C ARG A 37 3.14 12.91 -4.41
N ASN A 38 1.84 13.21 -4.51
CA ASN A 38 1.01 12.84 -5.65
C ASN A 38 1.23 11.36 -6.03
N ALA A 39 1.23 10.48 -5.02
CA ALA A 39 1.66 9.10 -5.17
C ALA A 39 0.59 8.11 -4.70
N ARG A 40 0.79 6.85 -5.02
CA ARG A 40 0.01 5.70 -4.55
C ARG A 40 0.94 4.56 -4.19
N ALA A 41 0.72 3.98 -3.01
CA ALA A 41 1.43 2.78 -2.56
C ALA A 41 0.46 1.60 -2.50
N GLU A 42 0.91 0.43 -2.93
CA GLU A 42 0.13 -0.81 -2.85
C GLU A 42 0.98 -1.98 -2.37
N PHE A 43 0.36 -2.78 -1.51
CA PHE A 43 0.85 -4.01 -0.96
C PHE A 43 -0.08 -5.11 -1.45
N CYS A 44 0.48 -6.02 -2.23
CA CYS A 44 -0.24 -7.06 -2.92
C CYS A 44 0.25 -8.43 -2.42
N ARG A 45 -0.67 -9.34 -2.14
CA ARG A 45 -0.35 -10.69 -1.64
C ARG A 45 -1.07 -11.77 -2.42
N ILE A 46 -0.51 -12.97 -2.48
CA ILE A 46 -1.21 -14.17 -2.92
C ILE A 46 -1.88 -14.80 -1.69
N ALA A 47 -3.19 -15.05 -1.76
CA ALA A 47 -3.91 -15.70 -0.66
C ALA A 47 -3.46 -17.16 -0.44
N GLU A 48 -3.16 -17.87 -1.53
CA GLU A 48 -2.73 -19.28 -1.50
C GLU A 48 -1.46 -19.51 -2.32
N PRO A 49 -0.26 -19.20 -1.78
CA PRO A 49 1.01 -19.30 -2.51
C PRO A 49 1.28 -20.69 -3.09
N ALA A 50 0.81 -21.74 -2.40
CA ALA A 50 0.95 -23.13 -2.86
C ALA A 50 0.25 -23.41 -4.20
N GLN A 51 -0.79 -22.65 -4.57
CA GLN A 51 -1.49 -22.77 -5.85
C GLN A 51 -0.79 -22.03 -7.00
N HIS A 52 0.24 -21.22 -6.69
CA HIS A 52 0.92 -20.36 -7.64
C HIS A 52 2.44 -20.58 -7.63
N PRO A 53 2.91 -21.80 -8.00
CA PRO A 53 4.33 -22.12 -7.96
C PRO A 53 5.14 -21.19 -8.87
N GLY A 54 6.30 -20.77 -8.37
CA GLY A 54 7.21 -19.87 -9.10
C GLY A 54 6.89 -18.37 -8.97
N LYS A 55 5.85 -18.00 -8.20
CA LYS A 55 5.56 -16.61 -7.84
C LYS A 55 5.94 -16.34 -6.39
N LYS A 56 6.41 -15.12 -6.12
CA LYS A 56 6.62 -14.64 -4.75
C LYS A 56 5.29 -14.41 -4.05
N GLU A 57 5.26 -14.63 -2.75
CA GLU A 57 4.04 -14.47 -1.94
C GLU A 57 3.46 -13.06 -2.05
N ALA A 58 4.31 -12.04 -2.13
CA ALA A 58 3.89 -10.65 -2.09
C ALA A 58 4.66 -9.77 -3.07
N TYR A 59 4.11 -8.60 -3.37
CA TYR A 59 4.86 -7.50 -3.98
C TYR A 59 4.37 -6.14 -3.52
N TYR A 60 5.29 -5.18 -3.55
CA TYR A 60 5.04 -3.79 -3.28
C TYR A 60 5.18 -2.97 -4.56
N THR A 61 4.34 -1.95 -4.73
CA THR A 61 4.48 -0.94 -5.78
C THR A 61 4.24 0.46 -5.23
N TYR A 62 5.04 1.42 -5.69
CA TYR A 62 4.90 2.84 -5.41
C TYR A 62 4.96 3.62 -6.73
N VAL A 63 3.89 4.35 -7.01
CA VAL A 63 3.69 5.07 -8.27
C VAL A 63 3.51 6.55 -7.97
N VAL A 64 4.23 7.42 -8.70
CA VAL A 64 4.06 8.87 -8.62
C VAL A 64 3.36 9.38 -9.88
N GLY A 65 2.27 10.12 -9.69
CA GLY A 65 1.42 10.62 -10.77
C GLY A 65 0.89 9.50 -11.66
N THR A 66 1.12 9.61 -12.97
CA THR A 66 0.70 8.63 -13.97
C THR A 66 1.90 7.91 -14.62
N GLN A 67 3.06 7.94 -13.96
CA GLN A 67 4.29 7.33 -14.46
C GLN A 67 4.33 5.83 -14.16
N PRO A 68 5.26 5.06 -14.76
CA PRO A 68 5.59 3.73 -14.28
C PRO A 68 5.96 3.75 -12.79
N ALA A 69 5.85 2.60 -12.13
CA ALA A 69 6.23 2.46 -10.73
C ALA A 69 7.67 2.94 -10.50
N GLU A 70 7.85 3.88 -9.60
CA GLU A 70 9.17 4.36 -9.18
C GLU A 70 9.87 3.28 -8.36
N LEU A 71 9.09 2.51 -7.61
CA LEU A 71 9.57 1.36 -6.87
C LEU A 71 8.61 0.19 -7.04
N TYR A 72 9.15 -0.95 -7.45
CA TYR A 72 8.46 -2.22 -7.50
C TYR A 72 9.41 -3.32 -7.03
N PHE A 73 8.92 -4.24 -6.20
CA PHE A 73 9.64 -5.46 -5.85
C PHE A 73 8.69 -6.55 -5.39
N GLU A 74 9.03 -7.79 -5.71
CA GLU A 74 8.39 -8.99 -5.18
C GLU A 74 9.18 -9.56 -3.98
N THR A 75 8.51 -10.21 -3.04
CA THR A 75 9.13 -10.76 -1.82
C THR A 75 8.36 -11.96 -1.26
N ASP A 76 9.09 -12.86 -0.59
CA ASP A 76 8.53 -13.90 0.29
C ASP A 76 8.73 -13.52 1.77
N SER A 77 9.33 -12.36 2.04
CA SER A 77 9.70 -11.92 3.39
C SER A 77 8.73 -10.86 3.87
N THR A 78 7.65 -11.31 4.48
CA THR A 78 6.65 -10.45 5.12
C THR A 78 6.74 -10.53 6.64
N TRP A 79 6.56 -9.40 7.32
CA TRP A 79 6.68 -9.29 8.76
C TRP A 79 5.46 -8.60 9.35
N PHE A 80 4.98 -9.08 10.49
CA PHE A 80 3.91 -8.44 11.26
C PHE A 80 4.51 -7.83 12.53
N SER A 81 4.01 -6.65 12.93
CA SER A 81 4.35 -6.01 14.19
C SER A 81 3.14 -5.24 14.71
N THR A 82 2.77 -5.45 15.97
CA THR A 82 1.86 -4.56 16.67
C THR A 82 2.68 -3.36 17.14
N LYS A 83 2.24 -2.14 16.81
CA LYS A 83 2.92 -0.92 17.25
C LYS A 83 2.21 -0.35 18.45
N ASP A 84 3.02 0.20 19.34
CA ASP A 84 2.63 0.57 20.70
C ASP A 84 1.39 1.46 20.72
N THR A 85 0.46 1.11 21.60
CA THR A 85 -0.80 1.84 21.85
C THR A 85 -0.48 3.29 22.22
N ASP A 86 -1.12 4.25 21.56
CA ASP A 86 -0.99 5.65 21.98
C ASP A 86 -1.57 5.80 23.39
N VAL A 87 -0.81 6.38 24.32
CA VAL A 87 -1.22 6.53 25.73
C VAL A 87 -2.43 7.46 25.84
N ASP A 88 -2.54 8.43 24.92
CA ASP A 88 -3.66 9.35 24.85
C ASP A 88 -4.90 8.72 24.19
N HIS A 89 -4.71 7.58 23.50
CA HIS A 89 -5.78 6.83 22.84
C HIS A 89 -5.67 5.33 23.17
N PRO A 90 -5.97 4.92 24.42
CA PRO A 90 -5.74 3.54 24.89
C PRO A 90 -6.59 2.48 24.18
N THR A 91 -7.57 2.91 23.39
CA THR A 91 -8.42 2.04 22.56
C THR A 91 -7.85 1.83 21.16
N ASP A 92 -6.81 2.56 20.76
CA ASP A 92 -6.26 2.47 19.41
C ASP A 92 -5.41 1.21 19.27
N LEU A 93 -5.72 0.38 18.27
CA LEU A 93 -4.85 -0.71 17.87
C LEU A 93 -4.05 -0.26 16.64
N THR A 94 -2.74 -0.12 16.80
CA THR A 94 -1.85 0.15 15.67
C THR A 94 -1.17 -1.14 15.24
N MET A 95 -1.36 -1.52 13.98
CA MET A 95 -0.78 -2.72 13.39
C MET A 95 0.08 -2.33 12.20
N ALA A 96 1.19 -3.03 12.03
CA ALA A 96 2.10 -2.83 10.92
C ALA A 96 2.37 -4.16 10.23
N LEU A 97 2.37 -4.14 8.89
CA LEU A 97 2.81 -5.25 8.09
C LEU A 97 3.83 -4.77 7.07
N GLY A 98 4.98 -5.43 7.04
CA GLY A 98 6.16 -5.02 6.30
C GLY A 98 6.59 -6.04 5.24
N TYR A 99 6.96 -5.57 4.06
CA TYR A 99 7.55 -6.34 2.96
C TYR A 99 9.04 -6.01 2.86
N ALA A 100 9.89 -7.03 2.96
CA ALA A 100 11.34 -6.85 2.97
C ALA A 100 11.94 -6.84 1.56
N ARG A 101 12.90 -5.93 1.33
CA ARG A 101 13.74 -5.84 0.13
C ARG A 101 15.18 -5.49 0.54
N GLY A 102 16.06 -6.50 0.52
CA GLY A 102 17.41 -6.35 1.05
C GLY A 102 17.34 -5.99 2.54
N ASP A 103 18.04 -4.93 2.94
CA ASP A 103 18.02 -4.45 4.33
C ASP A 103 16.79 -3.60 4.68
N TYR A 104 15.95 -3.25 3.71
CA TYR A 104 14.82 -2.36 3.94
C TYR A 104 13.52 -3.13 4.18
N VAL A 105 12.68 -2.61 5.08
CA VAL A 105 11.29 -3.07 5.25
C VAL A 105 10.36 -1.92 4.90
N TYR A 106 9.53 -2.13 3.89
CA TYR A 106 8.47 -1.21 3.49
C TYR A 106 7.20 -1.69 4.16
N ALA A 107 6.56 -0.87 4.96
CA ALA A 107 5.41 -1.26 5.76
C ALA A 107 4.24 -0.31 5.56
N PHE A 108 3.04 -0.86 5.59
CA PHE A 108 1.87 -0.06 5.94
C PHE A 108 1.63 -0.21 7.43
N VAL A 109 1.28 0.91 8.07
CA VAL A 109 0.87 0.99 9.45
C VAL A 109 -0.56 1.48 9.46
N VAL A 110 -1.46 0.72 10.07
CA VAL A 110 -2.88 1.05 10.19
C VAL A 110 -3.22 1.22 11.65
N THR A 111 -3.98 2.26 11.96
CA THR A 111 -4.49 2.50 13.29
C THR A 111 -6.01 2.40 13.26
N GLN A 112 -6.53 1.52 14.11
CA GLN A 112 -7.96 1.26 14.26
C GLN A 112 -8.41 1.80 15.61
N ASP A 113 -9.49 2.58 15.61
CA ASP A 113 -10.20 2.88 16.86
C ASP A 113 -11.13 1.69 17.15
N LYS A 114 -10.85 0.94 18.22
CA LYS A 114 -11.67 -0.23 18.63
C LYS A 114 -13.14 0.11 18.89
N ARG A 115 -13.50 1.39 19.03
CA ARG A 115 -14.87 1.86 19.21
C ARG A 115 -15.64 2.04 17.90
N LEU A 116 -14.94 2.05 16.76
CA LEU A 116 -15.50 2.36 15.44
C LEU A 116 -15.52 1.11 14.55
N ASP A 117 -16.35 0.11 14.87
CA ASP A 117 -16.72 -1.04 14.01
C ASP A 117 -15.68 -1.43 12.95
N ASP A 118 -14.48 -1.82 13.39
CA ASP A 118 -13.42 -2.32 12.51
C ASP A 118 -12.89 -1.35 11.44
N ARG A 119 -13.16 -0.05 11.56
CA ARG A 119 -12.70 0.96 10.61
C ARG A 119 -11.26 1.39 10.91
N ILE A 120 -10.47 1.46 9.85
CA ILE A 120 -9.16 2.13 9.88
C ILE A 120 -9.41 3.64 9.96
N ARG A 121 -8.90 4.28 11.01
CA ARG A 121 -8.99 5.73 11.22
C ARG A 121 -7.91 6.44 10.41
N ASP A 122 -6.70 5.92 10.46
CA ASP A 122 -5.49 6.48 9.89
C ASP A 122 -4.56 5.36 9.43
N ALA A 123 -3.80 5.67 8.38
CA ALA A 123 -2.78 4.77 7.87
C ALA A 123 -1.57 5.55 7.34
N GLU A 124 -0.43 4.90 7.38
CA GLU A 124 0.85 5.46 6.96
C GLU A 124 1.67 4.42 6.22
N ILE A 125 2.49 4.87 5.29
CA ILE A 125 3.57 4.07 4.73
C ILE A 125 4.85 4.43 5.48
N ARG A 126 5.50 3.44 6.07
CA ARG A 126 6.77 3.59 6.78
C ARG A 126 7.84 2.73 6.15
N VAL A 127 9.07 3.23 6.11
CA VAL A 127 10.24 2.46 5.64
C VAL A 127 11.24 2.36 6.77
N TYR A 128 11.76 1.17 7.00
CA TYR A 128 12.78 0.85 7.99
C TYR A 128 14.04 0.35 7.29
N ASN A 129 15.21 0.59 7.88
CA ASN A 129 16.50 0.18 7.34
C ASN A 129 17.00 -1.18 7.87
N SER A 130 16.16 -1.90 8.62
CA SER A 130 16.37 -3.30 8.99
C SER A 130 15.07 -3.94 9.48
N THR A 131 15.01 -5.27 9.49
CA THR A 131 13.93 -6.01 10.16
C THR A 131 13.89 -5.70 11.65
N ASP A 132 15.03 -5.55 12.31
CA ASP A 132 15.10 -5.23 13.74
C ASP A 132 14.52 -3.84 14.05
N ALA A 133 14.76 -2.85 13.19
CA ALA A 133 14.11 -1.55 13.29
C ALA A 133 12.59 -1.69 13.07
N PHE A 134 12.17 -2.51 12.11
CA PHE A 134 10.74 -2.76 11.90
C PHE A 134 10.07 -3.48 13.07
N THR A 135 10.71 -4.45 13.72
CA THR A 135 10.05 -5.29 14.74
C THR A 135 10.12 -4.73 16.15
N ASN A 136 11.04 -3.80 16.44
CA ASN A 136 11.12 -3.22 17.78
C ASN A 136 10.02 -2.19 18.07
N ASP A 137 9.82 -1.89 19.35
CA ASP A 137 8.81 -0.95 19.85
C ASP A 137 9.31 0.50 19.99
N VAL A 138 10.56 0.76 19.60
CA VAL A 138 11.14 2.12 19.63
C VAL A 138 10.47 2.97 18.56
N LYS A 139 9.83 4.06 19.00
CA LYS A 139 9.18 5.02 18.11
C LYS A 139 10.23 5.84 17.33
N GLY A 140 9.92 6.18 16.07
CA GLY A 140 10.72 7.12 15.28
C GLY A 140 12.00 6.53 14.67
N ASN A 141 12.09 5.21 14.57
CA ASN A 141 13.21 4.52 13.92
C ASN A 141 12.96 4.22 12.43
N GLU A 142 11.82 4.67 11.89
CA GLU A 142 11.57 4.70 10.46
C GLU A 142 12.47 5.75 9.76
N VAL A 143 13.02 5.39 8.59
CA VAL A 143 13.78 6.32 7.74
C VAL A 143 12.87 7.13 6.82
N THR A 144 11.62 6.72 6.68
CA THR A 144 10.60 7.44 5.90
C THR A 144 9.23 7.17 6.50
N ARG A 145 8.40 8.21 6.54
CA ARG A 145 7.01 8.16 6.98
C ARG A 145 6.18 9.03 6.05
N LEU A 146 5.16 8.43 5.44
CA LEU A 146 4.25 9.08 4.50
C LEU A 146 2.81 8.84 4.96
N SER A 147 2.02 9.90 5.10
CA SER A 147 0.63 9.79 5.53
C SER A 147 -0.28 9.45 4.36
N CYS A 148 -1.17 8.47 4.54
CA CYS A 148 -2.20 8.15 3.58
C CYS A 148 -3.35 9.16 3.63
N ASP A 149 -4.00 9.41 2.50
CA ASP A 149 -5.33 10.02 2.49
C ASP A 149 -6.36 9.04 3.08
N PRO A 150 -7.03 9.37 4.19
CA PRO A 150 -8.01 8.48 4.83
C PRO A 150 -9.12 7.99 3.90
N ALA A 151 -9.56 8.82 2.95
CA ALA A 151 -10.63 8.46 2.01
C ALA A 151 -10.20 7.44 0.95
N SER A 152 -8.89 7.23 0.79
CA SER A 152 -8.30 6.38 -0.25
C SER A 152 -7.86 5.00 0.25
N ILE A 153 -7.96 4.75 1.56
CA ILE A 153 -7.47 3.53 2.20
C ILE A 153 -8.31 2.34 1.73
N ILE A 154 -7.62 1.33 1.20
CA ILE A 154 -8.15 0.00 0.92
C ILE A 154 -7.33 -0.98 1.75
N ALA A 155 -7.99 -1.81 2.56
CA ALA A 155 -7.30 -2.78 3.40
C ALA A 155 -8.11 -4.06 3.52
N ASP A 156 -7.46 -5.20 3.30
CA ASP A 156 -8.01 -6.53 3.56
C ASP A 156 -7.84 -6.84 5.05
N LEU A 157 -8.78 -6.39 5.88
CA LEU A 157 -8.76 -6.50 7.34
C LEU A 157 -8.48 -7.93 7.85
N PRO A 158 -9.12 -9.00 7.32
CA PRO A 158 -8.79 -10.38 7.67
C PRO A 158 -7.33 -10.76 7.45
N SER A 159 -6.66 -10.15 6.47
CA SER A 159 -5.28 -10.48 6.12
C SER A 159 -4.21 -9.73 6.91
N ILE A 160 -4.61 -8.72 7.68
CA ILE A 160 -3.71 -7.83 8.44
C ILE A 160 -3.96 -7.87 9.94
N ARG A 161 -5.00 -8.60 10.38
CA ARG A 161 -5.24 -8.93 11.78
C ARG A 161 -4.49 -10.22 12.13
N PRO A 162 -3.87 -10.31 13.32
CA PRO A 162 -3.28 -11.54 13.82
C PRO A 162 -4.34 -12.61 14.13
#